data_AF-A0A8D1T219-F1
#
_entry.id   AF-A0A8D1T219-F1
#
_cell.length_a   1.000
_cell.length_b   1.000
_cell.length_c   1.000
_cell.angle_alpha   90.00
_cell.angle_beta   90.00
_cell.angle_gamma   90.00
#
_symmetry.space_group_name_H-M   'P 1'
#
loop_
_entity.id
_entity.type
_entity.pdbx_description
1 polymer ?
#
loop_
_entity_poly.entity_id
_entity_poly.type
_entity_poly.pdbx_seq_one_letter_code
_entity_poly.pdbx_strand_id
1 'polypeptide(L)'
;MRLRVRSLPLLSHLRIQHCYFALQVGKARLKYKVMPPAVSGSPEFERIFRAQQNSLEFYPVFIITLWVAGWYFNQVFATCLGLVYIYARHRYFWGYSEAPKKRITGFRLSLGVLALLAVLGAVGITNSFLDEYLDLNIAKKLRHF
;
A
#
# COMPACT_ATOMS: atom_id res chain seq x y z
N MET A 1 0.63 -4.09 -24.58
CA MET A 1 0.92 -5.46 -24.05
C MET A 1 2.22 -5.56 -23.23
N ARG A 2 3.28 -4.77 -23.51
CA ARG A 2 4.57 -4.78 -22.76
C ARG A 2 4.52 -4.26 -21.31
N LEU A 3 3.45 -3.57 -20.93
CA LEU A 3 3.29 -2.90 -19.61
C LEU A 3 2.76 -3.83 -18.50
N ARG A 4 2.23 -5.01 -18.85
CA ARG A 4 1.60 -5.98 -17.91
C ARG A 4 2.62 -6.75 -17.05
N VAL A 5 3.90 -6.76 -17.44
CA VAL A 5 4.91 -7.66 -16.84
C VAL A 5 5.66 -7.06 -15.64
N ARG A 6 5.83 -5.73 -15.58
CA ARG A 6 6.69 -5.09 -14.56
C ARG A 6 6.05 -4.91 -13.18
N SER A 7 4.71 -4.92 -13.08
CA SER A 7 3.98 -4.80 -11.81
C SER A 7 3.64 -6.15 -11.15
N LEU A 8 3.72 -7.26 -11.89
CA LEU A 8 3.46 -8.63 -11.39
C LEU A 8 4.33 -9.02 -10.18
N PRO A 9 5.64 -8.72 -10.14
CA PRO A 9 6.47 -9.03 -8.98
C PRO A 9 5.99 -8.28 -7.74
N LEU A 10 5.59 -7.01 -7.86
CA LEU A 10 5.16 -6.23 -6.70
C LEU A 10 3.88 -6.80 -6.07
N LEU A 11 2.93 -7.22 -6.92
CA LEU A 11 1.69 -7.85 -6.45
C LEU A 11 1.93 -9.22 -5.80
N SER A 12 2.91 -10.00 -6.28
CA SER A 12 3.27 -11.26 -5.61
C SER A 12 3.84 -11.03 -4.22
N HIS A 13 4.73 -10.03 -4.05
CA HIS A 13 5.29 -9.66 -2.74
C HIS A 13 4.19 -9.20 -1.78
N LEU A 14 3.25 -8.38 -2.26
CA LEU A 14 2.11 -7.92 -1.48
C LEU A 14 1.24 -9.10 -1.03
N ARG A 15 0.91 -10.03 -1.94
CA ARG A 15 0.14 -11.24 -1.59
C ARG A 15 0.84 -12.07 -0.52
N ILE A 16 2.14 -12.31 -0.68
CA ILE A 16 2.96 -13.07 0.28
C ILE A 16 2.93 -12.39 1.66
N GLN A 17 3.03 -11.05 1.71
CA GLN A 17 2.93 -10.30 2.95
C GLN A 17 1.56 -10.48 3.65
N HIS A 18 0.46 -10.41 2.90
CA HIS A 18 -0.87 -10.61 3.47
C HIS A 18 -1.12 -12.04 3.94
N CYS A 19 -0.63 -13.04 3.18
CA CYS A 19 -0.63 -14.44 3.63
C CYS A 19 0.18 -14.61 4.92
N TYR A 20 1.36 -13.99 5.02
CA TYR A 20 2.16 -14.00 6.23
C TYR A 20 1.42 -13.41 7.43
N PHE A 21 0.76 -12.25 7.30
CA PHE A 21 -0.03 -11.67 8.39
C PHE A 21 -1.19 -12.57 8.81
N ALA A 22 -1.89 -13.18 7.84
CA ALA A 22 -2.97 -14.12 8.13
C ALA A 22 -2.47 -15.37 8.89
N LEU A 23 -1.31 -15.92 8.50
CA LEU A 23 -0.68 -17.03 9.21
C LEU A 23 -0.28 -16.65 10.64
N GLN A 24 0.19 -15.42 10.86
CA GLN A 24 0.52 -14.95 12.21
C GLN A 24 -0.72 -14.79 13.09
N VAL A 25 -1.85 -14.33 12.54
CA VAL A 25 -3.13 -14.35 13.25
C VAL A 25 -3.55 -15.79 13.58
N GLY A 26 -3.42 -16.72 12.64
CA GLY A 26 -3.71 -18.14 12.87
C GLY A 26 -2.87 -18.74 14.01
N LYS A 27 -1.56 -18.48 14.02
CA LYS A 27 -0.66 -18.86 15.12
C LYS A 27 -1.06 -18.22 16.45
N ALA A 28 -1.43 -16.94 16.44
CA ALA A 28 -1.88 -16.24 17.63
C ALA A 28 -3.20 -16.82 18.17
N ARG A 29 -4.15 -17.20 17.31
CA ARG A 29 -5.39 -17.87 17.72
C ARG A 29 -5.11 -19.17 18.46
N LEU A 30 -4.20 -20.00 17.95
CA LEU A 30 -3.78 -21.23 18.61
C LEU A 30 -3.09 -20.95 19.95
N LYS A 31 -2.13 -20.01 19.98
CA LYS A 31 -1.36 -19.66 21.17
C LYS A 31 -2.22 -19.13 22.31
N TYR A 32 -3.16 -18.23 22.00
CA TYR A 32 -4.04 -17.58 22.98
C TYR A 32 -5.40 -18.26 23.13
N LYS A 33 -5.58 -19.44 22.49
CA LYS A 33 -6.82 -20.24 22.54
C LYS A 33 -8.09 -19.46 22.18
N VAL A 34 -7.98 -18.54 21.22
CA VAL A 34 -9.12 -17.72 20.74
C VAL A 34 -9.80 -18.43 19.58
N MET A 35 -10.84 -19.21 19.90
CA MET A 35 -11.64 -19.94 18.92
C MET A 35 -12.50 -18.99 18.07
N PRO A 36 -12.54 -19.13 16.73
CA PRO A 36 -13.53 -18.45 15.90
C PRO A 36 -14.96 -18.75 16.39
N PRO A 37 -15.91 -17.79 16.35
CA PRO A 37 -15.83 -16.46 15.71
C PRO A 37 -15.24 -15.36 16.59
N ALA A 38 -14.72 -15.67 17.77
CA ALA A 38 -14.22 -14.66 18.70
C ALA A 38 -13.04 -13.87 18.09
N VAL A 39 -13.08 -12.55 18.27
CA VAL A 39 -12.07 -11.58 17.83
C VAL A 39 -11.45 -10.80 18.99
N SER A 40 -11.93 -11.04 20.21
CA SER A 40 -11.42 -10.46 21.46
C SER A 40 -10.74 -11.54 22.30
N GLY A 41 -9.72 -11.16 23.06
CA GLY A 41 -8.92 -12.11 23.81
C GLY A 41 -7.81 -11.43 24.59
N SER A 42 -6.60 -11.99 24.56
CA SER A 42 -5.45 -11.32 25.16
C SER A 42 -5.10 -10.03 24.41
N PRO A 43 -4.58 -8.99 25.10
CA PRO A 43 -4.11 -7.77 24.44
C PRO A 43 -3.06 -8.04 23.35
N GLU A 44 -2.26 -9.08 23.47
CA GLU A 44 -1.29 -9.52 22.46
C GLU A 44 -1.98 -10.06 21.21
N PHE A 45 -3.01 -10.89 21.38
CA PHE A 45 -3.82 -11.41 20.28
C PHE A 45 -4.50 -10.27 19.53
N GLU A 46 -5.18 -9.38 20.26
CA GLU A 46 -5.93 -8.28 19.68
C GLU A 46 -5.04 -7.33 18.89
N ARG A 47 -3.80 -7.08 19.35
CA ARG A 47 -2.82 -6.29 18.60
C ARG A 47 -2.47 -6.91 17.25
N ILE A 48 -2.17 -8.21 17.23
CA ILE A 48 -1.82 -8.93 15.99
C ILE A 48 -3.04 -8.96 15.04
N PHE A 49 -4.22 -9.26 15.59
CA PHE A 49 -5.46 -9.29 14.83
C PHE A 49 -5.79 -7.92 14.22
N ARG A 50 -5.75 -6.84 15.01
CA ARG A 50 -5.98 -5.47 14.52
C ARG A 50 -4.91 -5.00 13.54
N ALA A 51 -3.65 -5.40 13.71
CA ALA A 51 -2.58 -5.09 12.75
C ALA A 51 -2.84 -5.72 11.38
N GLN A 52 -3.31 -6.97 11.37
CA GLN A 52 -3.68 -7.68 10.15
C GLN A 52 -4.92 -7.07 9.50
N GLN A 53 -5.98 -6.81 10.28
CA GLN A 53 -7.22 -6.23 9.78
C GLN A 53 -6.99 -4.83 9.20
N ASN A 54 -6.27 -3.95 9.91
CA ASN A 54 -5.94 -2.63 9.37
C ASN A 54 -5.15 -2.73 8.06
N SER A 55 -4.20 -3.66 7.97
CA SER A 55 -3.46 -3.85 6.72
C SER A 55 -4.37 -4.30 5.57
N LEU A 56 -5.38 -5.14 5.85
CA LEU A 56 -6.40 -5.53 4.87
C LEU A 56 -7.29 -4.35 4.44
N GLU A 57 -7.70 -3.48 5.36
CA GLU A 57 -8.54 -2.31 5.05
C GLU A 57 -7.84 -1.34 4.08
N PHE A 58 -6.53 -1.17 4.22
CA PHE A 58 -5.73 -0.31 3.33
C PHE A 58 -5.28 -0.98 2.03
N TYR A 59 -5.41 -2.31 1.91
CA TYR A 59 -5.04 -3.05 0.71
C TYR A 59 -5.72 -2.54 -0.58
N PRO A 60 -7.07 -2.39 -0.64
CA PRO A 60 -7.72 -1.88 -1.84
C PRO A 60 -7.30 -0.45 -2.18
N VAL A 61 -7.16 0.41 -1.17
CA VAL A 61 -6.73 1.81 -1.34
C VAL A 61 -5.32 1.86 -1.96
N PHE A 62 -4.41 1.03 -1.45
CA PHE A 62 -3.06 0.92 -1.98
C PHE A 62 -3.05 0.46 -3.44
N ILE A 63 -3.81 -0.58 -3.78
CA ILE A 63 -3.85 -1.08 -5.15
C ILE A 63 -4.39 0.00 -6.09
N ILE A 64 -5.52 0.64 -5.76
CA ILE A 64 -6.10 1.66 -6.63
C ILE A 64 -5.11 2.81 -6.87
N THR A 65 -4.53 3.36 -5.80
CA THR A 65 -3.58 4.48 -5.91
C THR A 65 -2.29 4.10 -6.65
N LEU A 66 -1.76 2.90 -6.41
CA LEU A 66 -0.59 2.37 -7.12
C LEU A 66 -0.84 2.24 -8.62
N TRP A 67 -1.98 1.67 -9.02
CA TRP A 67 -2.32 1.47 -10.43
C TRP A 67 -2.56 2.81 -11.13
N VAL A 68 -3.29 3.74 -10.51
CA VAL A 68 -3.52 5.08 -11.07
C VAL A 68 -2.19 5.82 -11.26
N ALA A 69 -1.34 5.87 -10.23
CA ALA A 69 -0.03 6.52 -10.34
C ALA A 69 0.88 5.84 -11.38
N GLY A 70 0.83 4.51 -11.48
CA GLY A 70 1.63 3.76 -12.44
C GLY A 70 1.19 3.97 -13.89
N TRP A 71 -0.12 4.18 -14.12
CA TRP A 71 -0.68 4.34 -15.46
C TRP A 71 -0.60 5.77 -15.97
N TYR A 72 -0.93 6.75 -15.13
CA TYR A 72 -1.08 8.15 -15.53
C TYR A 72 0.17 9.00 -15.26
N PHE A 73 1.07 8.58 -14.38
CA PHE A 73 2.26 9.36 -14.04
C PHE A 73 3.55 8.65 -14.48
N ASN A 74 3.98 7.62 -13.75
CA ASN A 74 5.20 6.89 -14.08
C ASN A 74 5.25 5.53 -13.38
N GLN A 75 5.41 4.46 -14.17
CA GLN A 75 5.43 3.09 -13.67
C GLN A 75 6.61 2.77 -12.75
N VAL A 76 7.80 3.33 -13.02
CA VAL A 76 9.01 3.07 -12.21
C VAL A 76 8.86 3.70 -10.83
N PHE A 77 8.46 4.97 -10.78
CA PHE A 77 8.23 5.67 -9.50
C PHE A 77 7.13 5.00 -8.68
N ALA A 78 6.00 4.65 -9.30
CA ALA A 78 4.92 3.93 -8.63
C ALA A 78 5.39 2.58 -8.05
N THR A 79 6.22 1.83 -8.79
CA THR A 79 6.76 0.55 -8.33
C THR A 79 7.72 0.72 -7.16
N CYS A 80 8.63 1.69 -7.20
CA CYS A 80 9.55 2.00 -6.11
C CYS A 80 8.78 2.40 -4.84
N LEU A 81 7.81 3.30 -4.96
CA LEU A 81 6.95 3.69 -3.84
C LEU A 81 6.13 2.50 -3.31
N GLY A 82 5.65 1.62 -4.19
CA GLY A 82 4.97 0.39 -3.81
C GLY A 82 5.83 -0.54 -2.94
N LEU A 83 7.13 -0.68 -3.25
CA LEU A 83 8.06 -1.45 -2.42
C LEU A 83 8.26 -0.81 -1.04
N VAL A 84 8.40 0.53 -1.00
CA VAL A 84 8.49 1.27 0.27
C VAL A 84 7.22 1.09 1.10
N TYR A 85 6.04 1.08 0.48
CA TYR A 85 4.77 0.82 1.15
C TYR A 85 4.74 -0.58 1.79
N ILE A 86 5.12 -1.62 1.03
CA ILE A 86 5.18 -3.00 1.54
C ILE A 86 6.14 -3.09 2.73
N TYR A 87 7.33 -2.47 2.63
CA TYR A 87 8.27 -2.40 3.74
C TYR A 87 7.68 -1.70 4.97
N ALA A 88 7.05 -0.54 4.76
CA ALA A 88 6.40 0.23 5.83
C ALA A 88 5.31 -0.59 6.53
N ARG A 89 4.49 -1.34 5.78
CA ARG A 89 3.47 -2.24 6.31
C ARG A 89 4.05 -3.40 7.10
N HIS A 90 5.18 -3.94 6.67
CA HIS A 90 5.88 -4.98 7.43
C HIS A 90 6.35 -4.43 8.79
N ARG A 91 6.97 -3.24 8.80
CA ARG A 91 7.39 -2.55 10.03
C ARG A 91 6.21 -2.18 10.93
N TYR A 92 5.10 -1.75 10.35
CA TYR A 92 3.85 -1.49 11.10
C TYR A 92 3.36 -2.74 11.83
N PHE A 93 3.25 -3.87 11.12
CA PHE A 93 2.76 -5.12 11.70
C PHE A 93 3.66 -5.62 12.84
N TRP A 94 4.97 -5.71 12.59
CA TRP A 94 5.94 -6.12 13.61
C TRP A 94 5.93 -5.19 14.82
N GLY A 95 6.00 -3.87 14.59
CA GLY A 95 5.97 -2.90 15.67
C GLY A 95 4.69 -2.99 16.49
N TYR A 96 3.53 -3.16 15.84
CA TYR A 96 2.25 -3.25 16.54
C TYR A 96 2.13 -4.54 17.36
N SER A 97 2.69 -5.66 16.87
CA SER A 97 2.71 -6.92 17.60
C SER A 97 3.47 -6.83 18.93
N GLU A 98 4.57 -6.06 18.96
CA GLU A 98 5.37 -5.86 20.17
C GLU A 98 4.74 -4.87 21.15
N ALA A 99 4.30 -3.70 20.66
CA ALA A 99 3.73 -2.64 21.50
C ALA A 99 2.80 -1.71 20.70
N PRO A 100 1.66 -1.26 21.28
CA PRO A 100 0.75 -0.33 20.60
C PRO A 100 1.43 0.93 20.04
N LYS A 101 2.39 1.51 20.78
CA LYS A 101 3.08 2.74 20.40
C LYS A 101 4.08 2.54 19.25
N LYS A 102 4.67 1.36 19.11
CA LYS A 102 5.68 1.04 18.08
C LYS A 102 5.09 0.97 16.66
N ARG A 103 3.76 0.93 16.53
CA ARG A 103 3.08 0.95 15.22
C ARG A 103 3.21 2.29 14.49
N ILE A 104 3.40 3.39 15.22
CA ILE A 104 3.23 4.76 14.68
C ILE A 104 4.20 5.05 13.54
N THR A 105 5.46 4.64 13.65
CA THR A 105 6.49 4.90 12.63
C THR A 105 6.15 4.22 11.31
N GLY A 106 5.83 2.93 11.34
CA GLY A 106 5.42 2.18 10.13
C GLY A 106 4.11 2.70 9.55
N PHE A 107 3.16 3.09 10.42
CA PHE A 107 1.88 3.66 10.00
C PHE A 107 2.06 4.98 9.26
N ARG A 108 2.81 5.94 9.83
CA ARG A 108 3.07 7.25 9.22
C ARG A 108 3.79 7.12 7.89
N LEU A 109 4.78 6.24 7.80
CA LEU A 109 5.47 5.97 6.54
C LEU A 109 4.51 5.39 5.49
N SER A 110 3.67 4.42 5.87
CA SER A 110 2.69 3.83 4.95
C SER A 110 1.67 4.85 4.45
N LEU A 111 1.20 5.75 5.32
CA LEU A 111 0.29 6.83 4.95
C LEU A 111 0.95 7.88 4.07
N GLY A 112 2.19 8.27 4.37
CA GLY A 112 2.94 9.22 3.55
C GLY A 112 3.15 8.70 2.12
N VAL A 113 3.49 7.42 1.99
CA VAL A 113 3.63 6.78 0.66
C VAL A 113 2.29 6.69 -0.06
N LEU A 114 1.20 6.35 0.64
CA LEU A 114 -0.15 6.34 0.04
C LEU A 114 -0.58 7.72 -0.44
N ALA A 115 -0.36 8.76 0.38
CA ALA A 115 -0.67 10.14 0.03
C ALA A 115 0.15 10.58 -1.20
N LEU A 116 1.43 10.24 -1.23
CA LEU A 116 2.29 10.55 -2.38
C LEU A 116 1.81 9.84 -3.65
N LEU A 117 1.49 8.54 -3.59
CA LEU A 117 0.91 7.81 -4.72
C LEU A 117 -0.40 8.44 -5.19
N ALA A 118 -1.27 8.85 -4.27
CA ALA A 118 -2.52 9.52 -4.61
C ALA A 118 -2.30 10.88 -5.31
N VAL A 119 -1.35 11.69 -4.82
CA VAL A 119 -0.99 12.97 -5.44
C VAL A 119 -0.40 12.75 -6.84
N LEU A 120 0.53 11.81 -7.00
CA LEU A 120 1.10 11.48 -8.31
C LEU A 120 0.03 10.98 -9.28
N GLY A 121 -0.90 10.16 -8.80
CA GLY A 121 -2.04 9.71 -9.57
C GLY A 121 -2.94 10.85 -10.03
N ALA A 122 -3.30 11.77 -9.12
CA ALA A 122 -4.13 12.94 -9.43
C ALA A 122 -3.45 13.90 -10.42
N VAL A 123 -2.15 14.14 -10.25
CA VAL A 123 -1.35 14.96 -11.18
C VAL A 123 -1.30 14.30 -12.57
N GLY A 124 -1.06 12.99 -12.64
CA GLY A 124 -1.05 12.26 -13.90
C GLY A 124 -2.38 12.31 -14.63
N ILE A 125 -3.49 12.11 -13.90
CA ILE A 125 -4.85 12.23 -14.44
C ILE A 125 -5.08 13.65 -14.96
N THR A 126 -4.80 14.67 -14.14
CA THR A 126 -5.00 16.07 -14.51
C THR A 126 -4.23 16.42 -15.78
N ASN A 127 -2.96 16.04 -15.88
CA ASN A 127 -2.16 16.27 -17.08
C ASN A 127 -2.76 15.59 -18.31
N SER A 128 -3.22 14.34 -18.17
CA SER A 128 -3.85 13.60 -19.27
C SER A 128 -5.14 14.28 -19.75
N PHE A 129 -5.96 14.78 -18.83
CA PHE A 129 -7.16 15.56 -19.17
C PHE A 129 -6.83 16.91 -19.82
N LEU A 130 -5.82 17.63 -19.32
CA LEU A 130 -5.40 18.91 -19.91
C LEU A 130 -4.87 18.73 -21.36
N ASP A 131 -4.10 17.66 -21.60
CA ASP A 131 -3.59 17.33 -22.92
C ASP A 131 -4.72 16.97 -23.89
N GLU A 132 -5.74 16.22 -23.45
CA GLU A 132 -6.85 15.76 -24.29
C GLU A 132 -7.87 16.87 -24.62
N TYR A 133 -8.18 17.76 -23.66
CA TYR A 133 -9.28 18.74 -23.80
C TYR A 133 -8.84 20.17 -24.10
N LEU A 134 -7.63 20.57 -23.71
CA LEU A 134 -7.18 21.96 -23.85
C LEU A 134 -6.04 22.12 -24.86
N ASP A 135 -5.53 21.02 -25.44
CA ASP A 135 -4.37 21.00 -26.36
C ASP A 135 -3.16 21.80 -25.79
N LEU A 136 -3.11 21.94 -24.45
CA LEU A 136 -2.09 22.67 -23.72
C LEU A 136 -0.86 21.78 -23.61
N ASN A 137 -0.21 21.58 -24.74
CA ASN A 137 0.98 20.80 -24.88
C ASN A 137 2.16 21.60 -24.29
N ILE A 138 2.26 21.65 -22.95
CA ILE A 138 3.33 22.36 -22.22
C ILE A 138 4.70 21.87 -22.70
N ALA A 139 4.79 20.58 -23.07
CA ALA A 139 5.97 19.95 -23.66
C ALA A 139 6.29 20.34 -25.11
N LYS A 140 5.33 20.91 -25.86
CA LYS A 140 5.58 21.60 -27.14
C LYS A 140 5.93 23.07 -26.92
N LYS A 141 5.30 23.75 -25.95
CA LYS A 141 5.50 25.18 -25.70
C LYS A 141 6.89 25.52 -25.13
N LEU A 142 7.49 24.61 -24.36
CA LEU A 142 8.88 24.70 -23.88
C LEU A 142 9.93 24.30 -24.92
N ARG A 143 9.53 23.66 -26.02
CA ARG A 143 10.43 23.22 -27.11
C ARG A 143 10.53 24.24 -28.25
N HIS A 144 9.80 25.34 -28.15
CA HIS A 144 9.73 26.42 -29.14
C HIS A 144 10.36 27.74 -28.65
N PHE A 145 11.03 27.72 -27.50
CA PHE A 145 11.95 28.76 -27.06
C PHE A 145 13.38 28.25 -27.14
#